data_AF-A0A2S7JE29-F1
#
_entry.id   AF-A0A2S7JE29-F1
#
_cell.length_a   1.000
_cell.length_b   1.000
_cell.length_c   1.000
_cell.angle_alpha   90.00
_cell.angle_beta   90.00
_cell.angle_gamma   90.00
#
_symmetry.space_group_name_H-M   'P 1'
#
loop_
_entity.id
_entity.type
_entity.pdbx_description
1 polymer ?
#
loop_
_entity_poly.entity_id
_entity_poly.type
_entity_poly.pdbx_seq_one_letter_code
_entity_poly.pdbx_strand_id
1 'polypeptide(L)'
;MTTRMQCAALLAASLFAGAAHAQVLGTITASNTTVKVGESVTITANIDVLNANYCGFVVGFGDGTFKDAVSDVSTPVPLVVTRSYDKPGTYHVTLGGKNVQNHPNCGGPERAVDITVTGAAVAAKPAALKASEVCAKGWKLSGKLNPKTGTFTCAAKAGTALPADKPVCSGDLSYFENVKKGQYGCKP
;
A
#
# COMPACT_ATOMS: atom_id res chain seq x y z
N MET A 1 -61.12 -50.51 -28.57
CA MET A 1 -59.80 -51.16 -28.66
C MET A 1 -59.00 -50.50 -29.76
N THR A 2 -57.93 -49.78 -29.43
CA THR A 2 -56.61 -49.82 -30.10
C THR A 2 -55.66 -48.95 -29.27
N THR A 3 -54.72 -49.61 -28.61
CA THR A 3 -53.61 -49.08 -27.82
C THR A 3 -52.57 -48.43 -28.72
N ARG A 4 -51.96 -47.28 -28.36
CA ARG A 4 -50.50 -47.05 -28.50
C ARG A 4 -49.99 -46.00 -27.50
N MET A 5 -48.89 -46.41 -26.89
CA MET A 5 -48.05 -45.82 -25.87
C MET A 5 -46.87 -45.12 -26.58
N GLN A 6 -46.32 -44.03 -26.01
CA GLN A 6 -44.89 -43.82 -25.72
C GLN A 6 -44.40 -42.37 -25.81
N CYS A 7 -43.52 -42.09 -24.84
CA CYS A 7 -42.74 -40.90 -24.52
C CYS A 7 -41.96 -40.27 -25.69
N ALA A 8 -41.71 -38.96 -25.57
CA ALA A 8 -40.47 -38.36 -26.05
C ALA A 8 -39.98 -37.30 -25.04
N ALA A 9 -38.68 -37.38 -24.74
CA ALA A 9 -38.01 -36.79 -23.60
C ALA A 9 -37.42 -35.39 -23.89
N LEU A 10 -37.06 -34.74 -22.77
CA LEU A 10 -36.23 -33.54 -22.61
C LEU A 10 -35.01 -33.46 -23.55
N LEU A 11 -34.64 -32.23 -23.94
CA LEU A 11 -33.24 -31.82 -24.17
C LEU A 11 -33.12 -30.28 -24.04
N ALA A 12 -32.99 -29.81 -22.81
CA ALA A 12 -32.45 -28.47 -22.53
C ALA A 12 -30.93 -28.58 -22.54
N ALA A 13 -30.30 -28.31 -23.69
CA ALA A 13 -28.85 -28.21 -23.81
C ALA A 13 -28.41 -26.78 -23.46
N SER A 14 -28.28 -26.49 -22.17
CA SER A 14 -27.55 -25.31 -21.70
C SER A 14 -26.04 -25.56 -21.88
N LEU A 15 -25.50 -25.13 -23.02
CA LEU A 15 -24.07 -25.02 -23.26
C LEU A 15 -23.50 -23.91 -22.38
N PHE A 16 -23.08 -24.25 -21.15
CA PHE A 16 -22.08 -23.46 -20.45
C PHE A 16 -20.73 -23.74 -21.12
N ALA A 17 -20.37 -22.91 -22.09
CA ALA A 17 -18.99 -22.83 -22.55
C ALA A 17 -18.15 -22.28 -21.39
N GLY A 18 -17.64 -23.16 -20.55
CA GLY A 18 -16.59 -22.81 -19.60
C GLY A 18 -15.38 -22.37 -20.40
N ALA A 19 -14.96 -21.12 -20.26
CA ALA A 19 -13.68 -20.68 -20.77
C ALA A 19 -12.60 -21.56 -20.12
N ALA A 20 -12.03 -22.49 -20.89
CA ALA A 20 -10.91 -23.28 -20.44
C ALA A 20 -9.71 -22.34 -20.31
N HIS A 21 -9.42 -21.90 -19.09
CA HIS A 21 -8.24 -21.10 -18.81
C HIS A 21 -7.00 -22.00 -18.91
N ALA A 22 -6.00 -21.60 -19.70
CA ALA A 22 -4.75 -22.34 -19.87
C ALA A 22 -3.84 -22.31 -18.61
N GLN A 23 -4.15 -21.41 -17.67
CA GLN A 23 -3.52 -21.26 -16.36
C GLN A 23 -4.53 -20.81 -15.33
N VAL A 24 -4.27 -21.17 -14.09
CA VAL A 24 -5.09 -20.77 -12.95
C VAL A 24 -4.25 -20.18 -11.83
N LEU A 25 -4.86 -19.31 -11.04
CA LEU A 25 -4.25 -18.77 -9.84
C LEU A 25 -3.86 -19.92 -8.91
N GLY A 26 -2.56 -20.00 -8.60
CA GLY A 26 -1.99 -21.04 -7.75
C GLY A 26 -2.12 -20.68 -6.28
N THR A 27 -0.99 -20.56 -5.59
CA THR A 27 -0.94 -20.20 -4.17
C THR A 27 -0.42 -18.79 -3.96
N ILE A 28 -0.86 -18.14 -2.89
CA ILE A 28 -0.22 -16.95 -2.34
C ILE A 28 0.20 -17.25 -0.91
N THR A 29 1.44 -16.90 -0.58
CA THR A 29 2.01 -17.13 0.75
C THR A 29 2.76 -15.90 1.23
N ALA A 30 2.91 -15.81 2.55
CA ALA A 30 3.75 -14.82 3.21
C ALA A 30 4.84 -15.55 4.01
N SER A 31 6.06 -15.01 4.03
CA SER A 31 7.18 -15.58 4.81
C SER A 31 6.89 -15.61 6.31
N ASN A 32 6.03 -14.70 6.79
CA ASN A 32 5.50 -14.68 8.13
C ASN A 32 4.09 -14.04 8.11
N THR A 33 3.13 -14.65 8.79
CA THR A 33 1.75 -14.15 8.90
C THR A 33 1.54 -13.26 10.13
N THR A 34 2.56 -13.12 10.99
CA THR A 34 2.55 -12.20 12.14
C THR A 34 3.85 -11.41 12.19
N VAL A 35 3.81 -10.12 11.89
CA VAL A 35 4.99 -9.24 11.87
C VAL A 35 4.76 -7.98 12.70
N LYS A 36 5.84 -7.27 13.02
CA LYS A 36 5.73 -5.95 13.64
C LYS A 36 5.57 -4.86 12.58
N VAL A 37 4.98 -3.73 12.98
CA VAL A 37 4.96 -2.52 12.16
C VAL A 37 6.38 -2.17 11.68
N GLY A 38 6.52 -1.90 10.37
CA GLY A 38 7.79 -1.61 9.72
C GLY A 38 8.69 -2.82 9.43
N GLU A 39 8.35 -4.01 9.91
CA GLU A 39 9.08 -5.23 9.61
C GLU A 39 8.78 -5.71 8.18
N SER A 40 9.81 -6.23 7.51
CA SER A 40 9.70 -6.74 6.15
C SER A 40 9.06 -8.13 6.14
N VAL A 41 8.05 -8.30 5.28
CA VAL A 41 7.44 -9.59 4.94
C VAL A 41 7.58 -9.85 3.45
N THR A 42 7.94 -11.08 3.08
CA THR A 42 8.03 -11.49 1.68
C THR A 42 6.75 -12.20 1.29
N ILE A 43 6.10 -11.71 0.23
CA ILE A 43 4.90 -12.29 -0.35
C ILE A 43 5.31 -13.01 -1.64
N THR A 44 4.89 -14.26 -1.77
CA THR A 44 5.17 -15.10 -2.92
C THR A 44 3.85 -15.51 -3.56
N ALA A 45 3.68 -15.16 -4.83
CA ALA A 45 2.51 -15.50 -5.63
C ALA A 45 2.88 -16.47 -6.75
N ASN A 46 2.23 -17.61 -6.77
CA ASN A 46 2.40 -18.68 -7.75
C ASN A 46 1.20 -18.74 -8.70
N ILE A 47 1.47 -19.12 -9.94
CA ILE A 47 0.45 -19.42 -10.94
C ILE A 47 0.68 -20.86 -11.39
N ASP A 48 -0.40 -21.64 -11.41
CA ASP A 48 -0.34 -23.03 -11.83
C ASP A 48 -0.48 -23.07 -13.36
N VAL A 49 0.63 -23.40 -14.02
CA VAL A 49 0.69 -23.51 -15.48
C VAL A 49 0.19 -24.90 -15.87
N LEU A 50 -1.00 -24.96 -16.47
CA LEU A 50 -1.59 -26.22 -16.90
C LEU A 50 -1.09 -26.59 -18.31
N ASN A 51 -1.27 -25.68 -19.27
CA ASN A 51 -1.09 -26.01 -20.69
C ASN A 51 -0.25 -24.98 -21.47
N ALA A 52 -0.19 -23.71 -21.03
CA ALA A 52 0.56 -22.64 -21.70
C ALA A 52 0.97 -21.55 -20.72
N ASN A 53 2.15 -20.92 -20.90
CA ASN A 53 2.62 -19.82 -20.07
C ASN A 53 2.28 -18.41 -20.65
N TYR A 54 1.04 -17.91 -20.51
CA TYR A 54 0.59 -16.58 -20.91
C TYR A 54 -0.70 -16.10 -20.16
N CYS A 55 -0.58 -15.45 -19.00
CA CYS A 55 -1.72 -14.74 -18.37
C CYS A 55 -1.30 -13.59 -17.43
N GLY A 56 -2.23 -12.69 -17.11
CA GLY A 56 -2.06 -11.57 -16.21
C GLY A 56 -2.75 -11.79 -14.85
N PHE A 57 -2.13 -11.28 -13.79
CA PHE A 57 -2.64 -11.34 -12.42
C PHE A 57 -2.29 -10.08 -11.64
N VAL A 58 -2.95 -9.91 -10.49
CA VAL A 58 -2.72 -8.81 -9.56
C VAL A 58 -2.55 -9.35 -8.16
N VAL A 59 -1.59 -8.79 -7.43
CA VAL A 59 -1.46 -8.96 -5.99
C VAL A 59 -1.98 -7.70 -5.30
N GLY A 60 -3.04 -7.82 -4.51
CA GLY A 60 -3.51 -6.77 -3.61
C GLY A 60 -2.88 -6.92 -2.24
N PHE A 61 -2.33 -5.85 -1.66
CA PHE A 61 -1.59 -5.94 -0.39
C PHE A 61 -2.44 -5.62 0.86
N GLY A 62 -3.75 -5.40 0.71
CA GLY A 62 -4.65 -5.07 1.82
C GLY A 62 -4.49 -3.65 2.40
N ASP A 63 -3.48 -2.89 1.97
CA ASP A 63 -3.22 -1.50 2.35
C ASP A 63 -3.75 -0.48 1.30
N GLY A 64 -4.49 -0.97 0.30
CA GLY A 64 -4.96 -0.20 -0.85
C GLY A 64 -3.94 -0.09 -1.99
N THR A 65 -2.76 -0.68 -1.85
CA THR A 65 -1.77 -0.78 -2.93
C THR A 65 -1.84 -2.16 -3.61
N PHE A 66 -1.42 -2.19 -4.88
CA PHE A 66 -1.52 -3.36 -5.74
C PHE A 66 -0.27 -3.50 -6.61
N LYS A 67 0.04 -4.72 -7.02
CA LYS A 67 1.07 -5.03 -8.01
C LYS A 67 0.48 -5.89 -9.12
N ASP A 68 0.36 -5.31 -10.30
CA ASP A 68 0.07 -6.05 -11.52
C ASP A 68 1.33 -6.80 -11.99
N ALA A 69 1.13 -8.01 -12.50
CA ALA A 69 2.17 -8.85 -13.07
C ALA A 69 1.61 -9.77 -14.17
N VAL A 70 2.52 -10.37 -14.93
CA VAL A 70 2.22 -11.35 -15.97
C VAL A 70 3.02 -12.62 -15.70
N SER A 71 2.45 -13.77 -16.04
CA SER A 71 3.14 -15.04 -16.13
C SER A 71 3.27 -15.37 -17.61
N ASP A 72 4.50 -15.31 -18.11
CA ASP A 72 4.86 -15.73 -19.46
C ASP A 72 6.26 -16.37 -19.50
N VAL A 73 6.72 -16.74 -20.69
CA VAL A 73 8.05 -17.36 -20.89
C VAL A 73 9.22 -16.46 -20.49
N SER A 74 9.05 -15.14 -20.53
CA SER A 74 10.05 -14.14 -20.15
C SER A 74 9.92 -13.69 -18.69
N THR A 75 8.72 -13.84 -18.11
CA THR A 75 8.39 -13.50 -16.73
C THR A 75 7.83 -14.73 -16.03
N PRO A 76 8.68 -15.71 -15.67
CA PRO A 76 8.23 -16.90 -14.98
C PRO A 76 7.82 -16.59 -13.54
N VAL A 77 6.79 -17.30 -13.07
CA VAL A 77 6.36 -17.33 -11.66
C VAL A 77 7.27 -18.26 -10.83
N PRO A 78 7.43 -18.02 -9.52
CA PRO A 78 6.64 -17.12 -8.68
C PRO A 78 7.04 -15.65 -8.77
N LEU A 79 6.06 -14.77 -8.59
CA LEU A 79 6.32 -13.37 -8.26
C LEU A 79 6.66 -13.27 -6.77
N VAL A 80 7.82 -12.70 -6.45
CA VAL A 80 8.28 -12.47 -5.07
C VAL A 80 8.35 -10.97 -4.81
N VAL A 81 7.64 -10.49 -3.78
CA VAL A 81 7.59 -9.08 -3.42
C VAL A 81 7.83 -8.91 -1.92
N THR A 82 8.79 -8.07 -1.56
CA THR A 82 8.99 -7.64 -0.17
C THR A 82 8.11 -6.44 0.15
N ARG A 83 7.42 -6.48 1.30
CA ARG A 83 6.53 -5.44 1.81
C ARG A 83 6.85 -5.12 3.27
N SER A 84 6.49 -3.93 3.71
CA SER A 84 6.38 -3.55 5.11
C SER A 84 5.09 -2.76 5.30
N TYR A 85 4.51 -2.81 6.49
CA TYR A 85 3.25 -2.13 6.80
C TYR A 85 3.47 -1.08 7.89
N ASP A 86 2.97 0.14 7.65
CA ASP A 86 3.18 1.28 8.54
C ASP A 86 2.19 1.34 9.72
N LYS A 87 1.09 0.58 9.64
CA LYS A 87 0.02 0.58 10.66
C LYS A 87 -0.23 -0.83 11.17
N PRO A 88 -0.59 -0.99 12.46
CA PRO A 88 -1.06 -2.27 12.95
C PRO A 88 -2.44 -2.59 12.36
N GLY A 89 -2.71 -3.87 12.21
CA GLY A 89 -3.97 -4.37 11.66
C GLY A 89 -3.82 -5.70 10.95
N THR A 90 -4.94 -6.23 10.47
CA THR A 90 -4.97 -7.42 9.61
C THR A 90 -5.05 -6.98 8.16
N TYR A 91 -4.09 -7.42 7.36
CA TYR A 91 -3.98 -7.13 5.95
C TYR A 91 -4.36 -8.37 5.16
N HIS A 92 -5.48 -8.28 4.43
CA HIS A 92 -5.95 -9.31 3.51
C HIS A 92 -5.18 -9.18 2.19
N VAL A 93 -4.12 -9.97 2.04
CA VAL A 93 -3.33 -9.98 0.81
C VAL A 93 -3.99 -10.93 -0.19
N THR A 94 -4.34 -10.44 -1.37
CA THR A 94 -5.06 -11.22 -2.38
C THR A 94 -4.21 -11.46 -3.63
N LEU A 95 -4.48 -12.56 -4.30
CA LEU A 95 -3.99 -12.90 -5.62
C LEU A 95 -5.21 -13.17 -6.52
N GLY A 96 -5.42 -12.27 -7.47
CA GLY A 96 -6.55 -12.30 -8.40
C GLY A 96 -6.10 -12.32 -9.86
N GLY A 97 -6.96 -12.84 -10.73
CA GLY A 97 -6.76 -12.78 -12.18
C GLY A 97 -7.10 -11.39 -12.70
N LYS A 98 -6.24 -10.81 -13.54
CA LYS A 98 -6.47 -9.48 -14.12
C LYS A 98 -5.91 -9.41 -15.53
N ASN A 99 -6.60 -8.72 -16.43
CA ASN A 99 -6.01 -8.39 -17.73
C ASN A 99 -4.89 -7.37 -17.50
N VAL A 100 -3.66 -7.72 -17.86
CA VAL A 100 -2.47 -6.89 -17.67
C VAL A 100 -1.73 -6.83 -19.00
N GLN A 101 -1.54 -5.62 -19.53
CA GLN A 101 -1.01 -5.42 -20.88
C GLN A 101 -1.85 -6.17 -21.92
N ASN A 102 -1.23 -7.07 -22.71
CA ASN A 102 -1.88 -7.96 -23.67
C ASN A 102 -2.17 -9.36 -23.13
N HIS A 103 -1.92 -9.61 -21.84
CA HIS A 103 -2.16 -10.91 -21.22
C HIS A 103 -3.59 -11.00 -20.66
N PRO A 104 -4.36 -12.04 -21.05
CA PRO A 104 -5.69 -12.28 -20.48
C PRO A 104 -5.58 -12.64 -19.00
N ASN A 105 -6.64 -12.46 -18.22
CA ASN A 105 -6.60 -12.81 -16.81
C ASN A 105 -6.34 -14.31 -16.59
N CYS A 106 -5.49 -14.61 -15.61
CA CYS A 106 -5.39 -15.96 -15.09
C CYS A 106 -6.75 -16.42 -14.55
N GLY A 107 -7.07 -17.71 -14.75
CA GLY A 107 -8.35 -18.28 -14.35
C GLY A 107 -8.39 -18.71 -12.88
N GLY A 108 -9.55 -19.20 -12.45
CA GLY A 108 -9.73 -19.74 -11.10
C GLY A 108 -10.13 -18.69 -10.06
N PRO A 109 -10.51 -19.15 -8.85
CA PRO A 109 -10.96 -18.27 -7.78
C PRO A 109 -9.79 -17.48 -7.18
N GLU A 110 -10.10 -16.29 -6.69
CA GLU A 110 -9.15 -15.47 -5.93
C GLU A 110 -8.57 -16.25 -4.75
N ARG A 111 -7.29 -16.01 -4.46
CA ARG A 111 -6.57 -16.58 -3.32
C ARG A 111 -6.20 -15.47 -2.36
N ALA A 112 -6.07 -15.80 -1.09
CA ALA A 112 -5.69 -14.83 -0.08
C ALA A 112 -4.81 -15.44 1.00
N VAL A 113 -4.03 -14.58 1.63
CA VAL A 113 -3.31 -14.85 2.88
C VAL A 113 -3.42 -13.62 3.78
N ASP A 114 -3.71 -13.85 5.06
CA ASP A 114 -3.83 -12.79 6.04
C ASP A 114 -2.49 -12.57 6.75
N ILE A 115 -2.10 -11.30 6.85
CA ILE A 115 -0.93 -10.88 7.60
C ILE A 115 -1.39 -10.00 8.75
N THR A 116 -1.12 -10.43 9.98
CA THR A 116 -1.37 -9.65 11.19
C THR A 116 -0.13 -8.81 11.50
N VAL A 117 -0.32 -7.49 11.55
CA VAL A 117 0.73 -6.52 11.87
C VAL A 117 0.47 -5.98 13.27
N THR A 118 1.48 -6.11 14.13
CA THR A 118 1.39 -5.76 15.55
C THR A 118 2.34 -4.61 15.92
N GLY A 119 2.07 -3.90 17.01
CA GLY A 119 2.88 -2.79 17.50
C GLY A 119 2.27 -1.41 17.23
N ALA A 120 2.96 -0.36 17.66
CA ALA A 120 2.53 1.01 17.41
C ALA A 120 2.72 1.37 15.94
N ALA A 121 1.77 2.12 15.35
CA ALA A 121 1.92 2.65 14.00
C ALA A 121 3.23 3.45 13.88
N VAL A 122 3.90 3.34 12.73
CA VAL A 122 4.99 4.25 12.42
C VAL A 122 4.37 5.65 12.43
N ALA A 123 4.86 6.51 13.31
CA ALA A 123 4.46 7.91 13.30
C ALA A 123 4.67 8.43 11.88
N ALA A 124 3.59 8.92 11.25
CA ALA A 124 3.65 9.45 9.89
C ALA A 124 4.85 10.40 9.82
N LYS A 125 5.77 10.14 8.87
CA LYS A 125 6.90 11.02 8.64
C LYS A 125 6.34 12.45 8.57
N PRO A 126 6.80 13.39 9.42
CA PRO A 126 6.26 14.73 9.42
C PRO A 126 6.26 15.24 7.98
N ALA A 127 5.10 15.71 7.51
CA ALA A 127 5.02 16.35 6.21
C ALA A 127 6.15 17.38 6.15
N ALA A 128 6.94 17.35 5.08
CA ALA A 128 8.10 18.21 4.95
C ALA A 128 7.64 19.66 5.06
N LEU A 129 7.85 20.25 6.24
CA LEU A 129 7.49 21.62 6.55
C LEU A 129 8.15 22.53 5.51
N LYS A 130 7.40 23.41 4.85
CA LYS A 130 8.03 24.43 4.00
C LYS A 130 8.48 25.59 4.88
N ALA A 131 9.60 26.22 4.51
CA ALA A 131 10.14 27.37 5.24
C ALA A 131 9.15 28.54 5.40
N SER A 132 8.21 28.69 4.45
CA SER A 132 7.13 29.69 4.47
C SER A 132 5.93 29.30 5.35
N GLU A 133 5.84 28.04 5.78
CA GLU A 133 4.75 27.52 6.61
C GLU A 133 5.14 27.46 8.10
N VAL A 134 6.43 27.50 8.42
CA VAL A 134 6.94 27.41 9.81
C VAL A 134 7.13 28.76 10.49
N CYS A 135 7.26 29.84 9.73
CA CYS A 135 7.41 31.19 10.26
C CYS A 135 6.15 32.01 9.99
N ALA A 136 5.63 32.66 11.03
CA ALA A 136 4.54 33.62 10.93
C ALA A 136 4.85 34.73 9.90
N LYS A 137 3.79 35.33 9.35
CA LYS A 137 3.90 36.42 8.37
C LYS A 137 4.79 37.55 8.91
N GLY A 138 5.79 37.94 8.12
CA GLY A 138 6.78 38.96 8.50
C GLY A 138 8.04 38.42 9.19
N TRP A 139 8.08 37.11 9.51
CA TRP A 139 9.25 36.42 10.04
C TRP A 139 9.91 35.56 8.96
N LYS A 140 11.24 35.49 8.99
CA LYS A 140 12.04 34.73 8.02
C LYS A 140 12.79 33.61 8.73
N LEU A 141 13.02 32.51 8.03
CA LEU A 141 13.86 31.44 8.56
C LEU A 141 15.30 31.94 8.77
N SER A 142 15.80 31.79 9.99
CA SER A 142 17.17 32.08 10.37
C SER A 142 17.95 30.78 10.43
N GLY A 143 18.67 30.48 9.34
CA GLY A 143 19.38 29.21 9.17
C GLY A 143 18.58 28.21 8.32
N LYS A 144 18.81 26.91 8.54
CA LYS A 144 18.10 25.82 7.84
C LYS A 144 17.05 25.18 8.75
N LEU A 145 15.87 24.96 8.17
CA LEU A 145 14.87 24.05 8.71
C LEU A 145 15.44 22.65 8.55
N ASN A 146 15.40 21.86 9.62
CA ASN A 146 15.74 20.45 9.54
C ASN A 146 14.45 19.65 9.33
N PRO A 147 14.13 19.20 8.11
CA PRO A 147 12.90 18.46 7.84
C PRO A 147 12.89 17.06 8.46
N LYS A 148 14.05 16.55 8.95
CA LYS A 148 14.13 15.26 9.64
C LYS A 148 13.80 15.38 11.12
N THR A 149 14.24 16.45 11.78
CA THR A 149 14.03 16.65 13.23
C THR A 149 12.94 17.64 13.56
N GLY A 150 12.50 18.48 12.62
CA GLY A 150 11.55 19.57 12.86
C GLY A 150 12.18 20.82 13.49
N THR A 151 13.51 20.88 13.62
CA THR A 151 14.21 22.03 14.21
C THR A 151 14.19 23.23 13.27
N PHE A 152 13.82 24.40 13.76
CA PHE A 152 13.87 25.65 12.99
C PHE A 152 14.02 26.87 13.90
N THR A 153 14.49 27.96 13.31
CA THR A 153 14.49 29.29 13.93
C THR A 153 13.89 30.28 12.95
N CYS A 154 12.93 31.07 13.41
CA CYS A 154 12.40 32.24 12.72
C CYS A 154 13.02 33.49 13.33
N ALA A 155 13.39 34.45 12.50
CA ALA A 155 13.91 35.75 12.89
C ALA A 155 13.15 36.89 12.19
N ALA A 156 12.96 37.97 12.93
CA ALA A 156 12.51 39.25 12.43
C ALA A 156 13.44 40.36 12.97
N LYS A 157 13.14 41.62 12.66
CA LYS A 157 13.89 42.74 13.21
C LYS A 157 13.80 42.71 14.74
N ALA A 158 14.90 42.99 15.45
CA ALA A 158 14.89 43.10 16.90
C ALA A 158 13.80 44.09 17.36
N GLY A 159 13.04 43.73 18.41
CA GLY A 159 11.88 44.49 18.88
C GLY A 159 10.57 44.21 18.13
N THR A 160 10.55 43.31 17.14
CA THR A 160 9.29 42.82 16.55
C THR A 160 8.53 41.99 17.59
N ALA A 161 7.24 42.28 17.78
CA ALA A 161 6.37 41.50 18.65
C ALA A 161 6.30 40.04 18.17
N LEU A 162 6.46 39.11 19.11
CA LEU A 162 6.35 37.68 18.81
C LEU A 162 4.95 37.33 18.31
N PRO A 163 4.80 36.33 17.44
CA PRO A 163 3.49 35.87 17.01
C PRO A 163 2.64 35.44 18.21
N ALA A 164 1.34 35.78 18.18
CA ALA A 164 0.39 35.34 19.19
C ALA A 164 0.26 33.81 19.21
N ASP A 165 0.29 33.19 18.03
CA ASP A 165 0.25 31.75 17.87
C ASP A 165 1.68 31.16 17.90
N LYS A 166 1.96 30.39 18.96
CA LYS A 166 3.22 29.68 19.10
C LYS A 166 3.21 28.43 18.21
N PRO A 167 4.27 28.18 17.43
CA PRO A 167 4.36 26.95 16.66
C PRO A 167 4.40 25.74 17.59
N VAL A 168 3.70 24.67 17.19
CA VAL A 168 3.76 23.38 17.87
C VAL A 168 5.06 22.67 17.48
N CYS A 169 5.92 22.44 18.45
CA CYS A 169 7.17 21.70 18.24
C CYS A 169 6.89 20.19 18.21
N SER A 170 7.46 19.49 17.22
CA SER A 170 7.29 18.05 17.05
C SER A 170 8.31 17.26 17.86
N GLY A 171 7.91 16.10 18.38
CA GLY A 171 8.80 15.18 19.11
C GLY A 171 9.30 15.79 20.42
N ASP A 172 10.60 15.63 20.70
CA ASP A 172 11.27 16.09 21.93
C ASP A 172 11.73 17.57 21.87
N LEU A 173 11.28 18.33 20.86
CA LEU A 173 11.69 19.72 20.70
C LEU A 173 10.92 20.65 21.63
N SER A 174 11.63 21.57 22.26
CA SER A 174 11.07 22.65 23.05
C SER A 174 10.95 23.94 22.25
N TYR A 175 9.86 24.66 22.49
CA TYR A 175 9.67 26.00 21.96
C TYR A 175 10.63 26.99 22.64
N PHE A 176 11.18 27.92 21.85
CA PHE A 176 12.03 28.98 22.38
C PHE A 176 11.70 30.35 21.79
N GLU A 177 11.99 31.38 22.59
CA GLU A 177 11.86 32.79 22.23
C GLU A 177 13.15 33.54 22.62
N ASN A 178 13.57 34.49 21.79
CA ASN A 178 14.62 35.44 22.09
C ASN A 178 14.19 36.82 21.58
N VAL A 179 13.43 37.53 22.42
CA VAL A 179 12.88 38.86 22.10
C VAL A 179 13.99 39.86 21.76
N LYS A 180 15.13 39.80 22.47
CA LYS A 180 16.29 40.68 22.23
C LYS A 180 16.89 40.52 20.83
N LYS A 181 16.91 39.28 20.32
CA LYS A 181 17.39 38.98 18.96
C LYS A 181 16.28 38.93 17.92
N GLY A 182 15.01 39.13 18.32
CA GLY A 182 13.85 38.95 17.47
C GLY A 182 13.80 37.55 16.86
N GLN A 183 13.90 36.50 17.70
CA GLN A 183 13.89 35.10 17.25
C GLN A 183 12.87 34.26 18.02
N TYR A 184 12.31 33.24 17.37
CA TYR A 184 11.60 32.14 18.02
C TYR A 184 11.73 30.86 17.19
N GLY A 185 11.38 29.71 17.74
CA GLY A 185 11.31 28.46 16.98
C GLY A 185 11.28 27.22 17.86
N CYS A 186 11.69 26.10 17.28
CA CYS A 186 11.75 24.80 17.95
C CYS A 186 13.19 24.28 17.94
N LYS A 187 13.71 23.94 19.13
CA LYS A 187 15.07 23.41 19.34
C LYS A 187 15.04 22.26 20.36
N PRO A 188 16.04 21.36 20.36
CA PRO A 188 16.19 20.39 21.45
C PRO A 188 16.32 21.08 22.81
#